data_AF-A0A6L9EGU9-F1
#
_entry.id   AF-A0A6L9EGU9-F1
#
_cell.length_a   1.000
_cell.length_b   1.000
_cell.length_c   1.000
_cell.angle_alpha   90.00
_cell.angle_beta   90.00
_cell.angle_gamma   90.00
#
_symmetry.space_group_name_H-M   'P 1'
#
loop_
_entity.id
_entity.type
_entity.pdbx_description
1 polymer ?
#
loop_
_entity_poly.entity_id
_entity_poly.type
_entity_poly.pdbx_seq_one_letter_code
_entity_poly.pdbx_strand_id
1 'polypeptide(L)'
;MDVYGLTKELVLLVGEFKKEQQEGKNDLNTFLDWLDSRRNQNSETQTYSITGHSIEAELAAYIGRLSRYSNSYIKMTLEGLPFSTDMDFKFTVILDGARQVGKTDLIRMLAYDKSTGMGVIRRLLEKGIIEEFPNPDDKRGKLLRLTDDGKNAIQLGYQKVGRAANLVARNLNQKEKQKLLYLLKKLDDFHYPIYLNETQDQYL
;
A
#
# COMPACT_ATOMS: atom_id res chain seq x y z
N MET A 1 5.86 31.87 -18.49
CA MET A 1 4.76 32.85 -18.34
C MET A 1 5.11 33.76 -17.19
N ASP A 2 5.09 35.07 -17.41
CA ASP A 2 5.33 36.04 -16.33
C ASP A 2 4.04 36.30 -15.54
N VAL A 3 4.16 37.02 -14.42
CA VAL A 3 3.02 37.34 -13.54
C VAL A 3 1.93 38.09 -14.31
N TYR A 4 2.33 38.97 -15.24
CA TYR A 4 1.42 39.73 -16.07
C TYR A 4 0.61 38.84 -17.02
N GLY A 5 1.26 37.89 -17.69
CA GLY A 5 0.63 36.89 -18.54
C GLY A 5 -0.38 36.05 -17.77
N LEU A 6 0.00 35.53 -16.60
CA LEU A 6 -0.90 34.73 -15.74
C LEU A 6 -2.11 35.55 -15.27
N THR A 7 -1.89 36.81 -14.91
CA THR A 7 -2.97 37.71 -14.47
C THR A 7 -3.98 37.93 -15.59
N LYS A 8 -3.51 38.15 -16.83
CA LYS A 8 -4.38 38.32 -17.98
C LYS A 8 -5.23 37.08 -18.26
N GLU A 9 -4.63 35.89 -18.15
CA GLU A 9 -5.35 34.62 -18.32
C GLU A 9 -6.42 34.43 -17.25
N LEU A 10 -6.09 34.70 -15.99
CA LEU A 10 -7.04 34.58 -14.88
C LEU A 10 -8.23 35.54 -15.04
N VAL A 11 -7.99 36.77 -15.50
CA VAL A 11 -9.06 37.75 -15.79
C VAL A 11 -9.98 37.27 -16.91
N LEU A 12 -9.42 36.64 -17.96
CA LEU A 12 -10.22 36.07 -19.04
C LEU A 12 -11.10 34.91 -18.55
N LEU A 13 -10.53 34.00 -17.74
CA LEU A 13 -11.27 32.88 -17.15
C LEU A 13 -12.42 33.34 -16.25
N VAL A 14 -12.22 34.38 -15.45
CA VAL A 14 -13.31 34.99 -14.65
C VAL A 14 -14.41 35.56 -15.55
N GLY A 15 -14.04 36.14 -16.69
CA GLY A 15 -14.99 36.61 -17.70
C GLY A 15 -15.81 35.48 -18.33
N GLU A 16 -15.20 34.32 -18.56
CA GLU A 16 -15.87 33.13 -19.10
C GLU A 16 -16.78 32.47 -18.06
N PHE A 17 -16.30 32.30 -16.83
CA PHE A 17 -17.10 31.89 -15.68
C PHE A 17 -18.39 32.69 -15.58
N LYS A 18 -18.29 34.02 -15.76
CA LYS A 18 -19.45 34.91 -15.71
C LYS A 18 -20.43 34.77 -16.85
N LYS A 19 -19.98 34.37 -18.04
CA LYS A 19 -20.86 34.13 -19.18
C LYS A 19 -21.63 32.82 -19.03
N GLU A 20 -20.96 31.80 -18.48
CA GLU A 20 -21.53 30.46 -18.29
C GLU A 20 -22.46 30.38 -17.06
N GLN A 21 -22.17 31.15 -16.00
CA GLN A 21 -22.98 31.20 -14.79
C GLN A 21 -23.76 32.52 -14.70
N GLN A 22 -24.93 32.57 -15.35
CA GLN A 22 -25.81 33.76 -15.35
C GLN A 22 -26.43 34.04 -13.98
N GLU A 23 -26.71 33.00 -13.19
CA GLU A 23 -27.21 33.10 -11.82
C GLU A 23 -26.34 32.25 -10.87
N GLY A 24 -25.84 32.88 -9.79
CA GLY A 24 -24.90 32.27 -8.85
C GLY A 24 -24.13 33.30 -8.03
N LYS A 25 -23.47 32.86 -6.95
CA LYS A 25 -22.59 33.73 -6.15
C LYS A 25 -21.26 33.94 -6.87
N ASN A 26 -20.79 35.18 -6.89
CA ASN A 26 -19.51 35.56 -7.50
C ASN A 26 -18.42 35.51 -6.45
N ASP A 27 -18.15 34.33 -5.93
CA ASP A 27 -17.10 34.10 -4.95
C ASP A 27 -16.05 33.13 -5.47
N LEU A 28 -14.89 33.15 -4.80
CA LEU A 28 -13.73 32.37 -5.20
C LEU A 28 -14.01 30.87 -5.18
N ASN A 29 -14.82 30.37 -4.24
CA ASN A 29 -15.10 28.94 -4.14
C ASN A 29 -15.94 28.47 -5.34
N THR A 30 -16.97 29.23 -5.69
CA THR A 30 -17.82 28.94 -6.85
C THR A 30 -17.01 28.99 -8.16
N PHE A 31 -16.08 29.94 -8.27
CA PHE A 31 -15.15 30.01 -9.41
C PHE A 31 -14.20 28.80 -9.47
N LEU A 32 -13.65 28.36 -8.33
CA LEU A 32 -12.77 27.19 -8.26
C LEU A 32 -13.51 25.90 -8.63
N ASP A 33 -14.74 25.73 -8.16
CA ASP A 33 -15.59 24.56 -8.48
C ASP A 33 -15.94 24.51 -9.99
N TRP A 34 -16.25 25.67 -10.59
CA TRP A 34 -16.47 25.78 -12.03
C TRP A 34 -15.20 25.47 -12.83
N LEU A 35 -14.06 26.01 -12.41
CA LEU A 35 -12.78 25.79 -13.09
C LEU A 35 -12.37 24.31 -13.05
N ASP A 36 -12.63 23.64 -11.92
CA ASP A 36 -12.39 22.21 -11.77
C ASP A 36 -13.32 21.39 -12.68
N SER A 37 -14.61 21.75 -12.72
CA SER A 37 -15.60 21.13 -13.62
C SER A 37 -15.20 21.27 -15.10
N ARG A 38 -14.73 22.44 -15.51
CA ARG A 38 -14.27 22.72 -16.88
C ARG A 38 -12.97 21.98 -17.22
N ARG A 39 -12.05 21.83 -16.25
CA ARG A 39 -10.86 21.00 -16.40
C ARG A 39 -11.22 19.52 -16.56
N ASN A 40 -12.26 19.06 -15.85
CA ASN A 40 -12.73 17.69 -15.93
C ASN A 40 -13.51 17.40 -17.24
N GLN A 41 -14.22 18.39 -17.80
CA GLN A 41 -14.87 18.27 -19.12
C GLN A 41 -13.88 18.25 -20.30
N ASN A 42 -12.74 18.96 -20.18
CA ASN A 42 -11.66 18.95 -21.18
C ASN A 42 -10.60 17.86 -20.92
N SER A 43 -10.77 17.05 -19.87
CA SER A 43 -9.98 15.84 -19.72
C SER A 43 -10.49 14.85 -20.76
N GLU A 44 -9.66 14.57 -21.77
CA GLU A 44 -9.87 13.50 -22.75
C GLU A 44 -10.54 12.29 -22.07
N THR A 45 -11.54 11.71 -22.74
CA THR A 45 -12.18 10.44 -22.36
C THR A 45 -11.13 9.54 -21.73
N GLN A 46 -11.18 9.33 -20.40
CA GLN A 46 -10.10 8.65 -19.69
C GLN A 46 -9.84 7.31 -20.37
N THR A 47 -8.74 7.22 -21.11
CA THR A 47 -8.36 6.03 -21.84
C THR A 47 -7.75 5.06 -20.85
N TYR A 48 -8.63 4.26 -20.24
CA TYR A 48 -8.24 3.15 -19.38
C TYR A 48 -7.45 2.13 -20.21
N SER A 49 -6.24 1.78 -19.76
CA SER A 49 -5.23 1.12 -20.59
C SER A 49 -5.01 -0.36 -20.28
N ILE A 50 -5.37 -0.81 -19.07
CA ILE A 50 -5.14 -2.19 -18.64
C ILE A 50 -6.38 -3.05 -18.82
N THR A 51 -7.52 -2.53 -18.38
CA THR A 51 -8.81 -3.22 -18.36
C THR A 51 -9.80 -2.58 -19.32
N GLY A 52 -9.67 -1.28 -19.60
CA GLY A 52 -10.54 -0.57 -20.55
C GLY A 52 -11.99 -0.38 -20.06
N HIS A 53 -12.29 -0.72 -18.81
CA HIS A 53 -13.66 -0.77 -18.29
C HIS A 53 -14.02 0.45 -17.44
N SER A 54 -13.36 0.63 -16.29
CA SER A 54 -13.63 1.73 -15.35
C SER A 54 -12.38 2.12 -14.58
N ILE A 55 -12.42 3.27 -13.90
CA ILE A 55 -11.32 3.71 -13.02
C ILE A 55 -11.09 2.71 -11.88
N GLU A 56 -12.14 2.10 -11.34
CA GLU A 56 -12.05 1.06 -10.30
C GLU A 56 -11.32 -0.18 -10.82
N ALA A 57 -11.66 -0.63 -12.05
CA ALA A 57 -11.01 -1.77 -12.68
C ALA A 57 -9.52 -1.49 -12.95
N GLU A 58 -9.17 -0.28 -13.41
CA GLU A 58 -7.77 0.13 -13.58
C GLU A 58 -7.02 0.16 -12.25
N LEU A 59 -7.59 0.77 -11.21
CA LEU A 59 -6.98 0.83 -9.87
C LEU A 59 -6.68 -0.58 -9.34
N ALA A 60 -7.65 -1.49 -9.40
CA ALA A 60 -7.47 -2.88 -8.98
C ALA A 60 -6.35 -3.57 -9.77
N ALA A 61 -6.30 -3.37 -11.09
CA ALA A 61 -5.29 -3.96 -11.94
C ALA A 61 -3.87 -3.42 -11.65
N TYR A 62 -3.73 -2.10 -11.43
CA TYR A 62 -2.45 -1.48 -11.05
C TYR A 62 -1.99 -1.93 -9.67
N ILE A 63 -2.88 -2.02 -8.68
CA ILE A 63 -2.56 -2.55 -7.34
C ILE A 63 -2.01 -3.97 -7.47
N GLY A 64 -2.68 -4.84 -8.24
CA GLY A 64 -2.23 -6.20 -8.48
C GLY A 64 -0.85 -6.28 -9.16
N ARG A 65 -0.60 -5.45 -10.18
CA ARG A 65 0.71 -5.40 -10.87
C ARG A 65 1.82 -4.92 -9.94
N LEU A 66 1.58 -3.83 -9.20
CA LEU A 66 2.56 -3.28 -8.25
C LEU A 66 2.89 -4.26 -7.13
N SER A 67 1.91 -4.99 -6.63
CA SER A 67 2.12 -6.08 -5.66
C SER A 67 3.07 -7.15 -6.23
N ARG A 68 2.84 -7.61 -7.47
CA ARG A 68 3.73 -8.58 -8.13
C ARG A 68 5.14 -8.05 -8.36
N TYR A 69 5.28 -6.80 -8.80
CA TYR A 69 6.60 -6.17 -8.97
C TYR A 69 7.36 -6.08 -7.65
N SER A 70 6.70 -5.62 -6.59
CA SER A 70 7.27 -5.54 -5.25
C SER A 70 7.77 -6.90 -4.76
N ASN A 71 6.92 -7.94 -4.86
CA ASN A 71 7.30 -9.30 -4.43
C ASN A 71 8.48 -9.84 -5.25
N SER A 72 8.50 -9.59 -6.56
CA SER A 72 9.60 -10.04 -7.42
C SER A 72 10.92 -9.34 -7.06
N TYR A 73 10.93 -8.03 -6.85
CA TYR A 73 12.15 -7.29 -6.50
C TYR A 73 12.66 -7.70 -5.12
N ILE A 74 11.79 -7.87 -4.13
CA ILE A 74 12.16 -8.35 -2.80
C ILE A 74 12.79 -9.74 -2.92
N LYS A 75 12.12 -10.68 -3.61
CA LYS A 75 12.62 -12.05 -3.77
C LYS A 75 14.03 -12.08 -4.35
N MET A 76 14.31 -11.29 -5.39
CA MET A 76 15.65 -11.20 -5.99
C MET A 76 16.70 -10.69 -4.98
N THR A 77 16.34 -9.75 -4.10
CA THR A 77 17.29 -9.25 -3.09
C THR A 77 17.54 -10.20 -1.93
N LEU A 78 16.67 -11.20 -1.73
CA LEU A 78 16.81 -12.20 -0.67
C LEU A 78 17.70 -13.38 -1.09
N GLU A 79 18.23 -13.39 -2.32
CA GLU A 79 19.17 -14.43 -2.76
C GLU A 79 20.38 -14.52 -1.81
N GLY A 80 20.69 -15.76 -1.41
CA GLY A 80 21.74 -16.09 -0.44
C GLY A 80 21.37 -15.86 1.03
N LEU A 81 20.12 -15.49 1.34
CA LEU A 81 19.60 -15.44 2.71
C LEU A 81 18.70 -16.65 2.99
N PRO A 82 18.43 -17.01 4.26
CA PRO A 82 17.63 -18.20 4.60
C PRO A 82 16.11 -18.03 4.35
N PHE A 83 15.70 -17.10 3.49
CA PHE A 83 14.31 -16.85 3.12
C PHE A 83 13.99 -17.49 1.77
N SER A 84 13.01 -18.39 1.72
CA SER A 84 12.60 -19.04 0.46
C SER A 84 11.66 -18.16 -0.36
N THR A 85 10.95 -17.24 0.30
CA THR A 85 9.97 -16.36 -0.32
C THR A 85 10.07 -14.96 0.29
N ASP A 86 9.49 -13.97 -0.39
CA ASP A 86 9.29 -12.64 0.17
C ASP A 86 8.39 -12.68 1.43
N MET A 87 7.45 -13.63 1.49
CA MET A 87 6.62 -13.84 2.68
C MET A 87 7.43 -14.29 3.89
N ASP A 88 8.40 -15.20 3.71
CA ASP A 88 9.30 -15.62 4.80
C ASP A 88 9.94 -14.38 5.45
N PHE A 89 10.46 -13.46 4.63
CA PHE A 89 11.06 -12.21 5.11
C PHE A 89 10.02 -11.28 5.76
N LYS A 90 8.87 -11.03 5.13
CA LYS A 90 7.81 -10.17 5.68
C LYS A 90 7.32 -10.64 7.06
N PHE A 91 7.13 -11.96 7.24
CA PHE A 91 6.77 -12.53 8.54
C PHE A 91 7.83 -12.25 9.59
N THR A 92 9.12 -12.41 9.27
CA THR A 92 10.20 -12.07 10.21
C THR A 92 10.29 -10.58 10.53
N VAL A 93 9.99 -9.68 9.57
CA VAL A 93 9.96 -8.23 9.79
C VAL A 93 8.87 -7.83 10.78
N ILE A 94 7.67 -8.39 10.64
CA ILE A 94 6.60 -8.12 11.61
C ILE A 94 6.93 -8.72 12.98
N LEU A 95 7.52 -9.92 13.00
CA LEU A 95 7.91 -10.58 14.24
C LEU A 95 9.02 -9.84 14.99
N ASP A 96 9.99 -9.24 14.27
CA ASP A 96 11.04 -8.40 14.86
C ASP A 96 10.45 -7.18 15.57
N GLY A 97 9.52 -6.49 14.91
CA GLY A 97 8.83 -5.32 15.47
C GLY A 97 7.92 -5.66 16.65
N ALA A 98 7.17 -6.76 16.58
CA ALA A 98 6.28 -7.21 17.64
C ALA A 98 7.03 -7.88 18.82
N ARG A 99 8.29 -8.29 18.61
CA ARG A 99 9.15 -9.11 19.49
C ARG A 99 8.63 -10.53 19.73
N GLN A 100 7.37 -10.67 20.15
CA GLN A 100 6.69 -11.93 20.34
C GLN A 100 5.19 -11.81 20.06
N VAL A 101 4.62 -12.78 19.35
CA VAL A 101 3.20 -12.74 18.96
C VAL A 101 2.66 -14.14 18.69
N GLY A 102 1.36 -14.34 18.89
CA GLY A 102 0.69 -15.61 18.54
C GLY A 102 0.67 -15.85 17.03
N LYS A 103 0.56 -17.12 16.63
CA LYS A 103 0.52 -17.50 15.19
C LYS A 103 -0.61 -16.80 14.44
N THR A 104 -1.82 -16.84 15.00
CA THR A 104 -3.01 -16.25 14.37
C THR A 104 -2.85 -14.75 14.21
N ASP A 105 -2.34 -14.07 15.23
CA ASP A 105 -2.16 -12.62 15.21
C ASP A 105 -1.07 -12.22 14.20
N LEU A 106 0.04 -12.97 14.13
CA LEU A 106 1.07 -12.73 13.11
C LEU A 106 0.53 -12.85 11.69
N ILE A 107 -0.31 -13.86 11.41
CA ILE A 107 -0.95 -14.04 10.10
C ILE A 107 -1.89 -12.87 9.81
N ARG A 108 -2.70 -12.48 10.81
CA ARG A 108 -3.67 -11.38 10.69
C ARG A 108 -2.99 -10.04 10.42
N MET A 109 -1.89 -9.74 11.11
CA MET A 109 -1.11 -8.50 10.91
C MET A 109 -0.61 -8.31 9.47
N LEU A 110 -0.53 -9.39 8.69
CA LEU A 110 -0.13 -9.36 7.28
C LEU A 110 -1.29 -9.59 6.30
N ALA A 111 -2.53 -9.68 6.80
CA ALA A 111 -3.74 -9.93 6.03
C ALA A 111 -3.68 -11.14 5.09
N TYR A 112 -2.95 -12.20 5.48
CA TYR A 112 -2.92 -13.46 4.74
C TYR A 112 -4.03 -14.41 5.20
N ASP A 113 -4.45 -15.32 4.34
CA ASP A 113 -5.28 -16.43 4.77
C ASP A 113 -4.51 -17.37 5.72
N LYS A 114 -5.27 -18.08 6.55
CA LYS A 114 -4.71 -18.96 7.58
C LYS A 114 -3.82 -20.06 7.01
N SER A 115 -4.15 -20.61 5.85
CA SER A 115 -3.41 -21.73 5.25
C SER A 115 -2.04 -21.27 4.74
N THR A 116 -2.00 -20.15 4.02
CA THR A 116 -0.76 -19.53 3.53
C THR A 116 0.14 -19.13 4.69
N GLY A 117 -0.42 -18.42 5.67
CA GLY A 117 0.32 -17.94 6.82
C GLY A 117 0.91 -19.08 7.67
N MET A 118 0.15 -20.16 7.90
CA MET A 118 0.65 -21.33 8.61
C MET A 118 1.75 -22.06 7.82
N GLY A 119 1.67 -22.10 6.49
CA GLY A 119 2.72 -22.63 5.63
C GLY A 119 4.03 -21.86 5.76
N VAL A 120 3.98 -20.53 5.84
CA VAL A 120 5.16 -19.67 6.07
C VAL A 120 5.76 -19.93 7.46
N ILE A 121 4.94 -19.91 8.51
CA ILE A 121 5.37 -20.15 9.90
C ILE A 121 6.06 -21.51 10.02
N ARG A 122 5.48 -22.56 9.43
CA ARG A 122 6.07 -23.91 9.45
C ARG A 122 7.46 -23.93 8.82
N ARG A 123 7.63 -23.34 7.63
CA ARG A 123 8.95 -23.28 6.98
C ARG A 123 9.98 -22.50 7.80
N LEU A 124 9.57 -21.40 8.43
CA LEU A 124 10.46 -20.60 9.27
C LEU A 124 10.90 -21.36 10.54
N LEU A 125 10.00 -22.14 11.15
CA LEU A 125 10.32 -23.02 12.27
C LEU A 125 11.26 -24.15 11.85
N GLU A 126 10.98 -24.82 10.72
CA GLU A 126 11.82 -25.90 10.18
C GLU A 126 13.24 -25.43 9.85
N LYS A 127 13.40 -24.15 9.47
CA LYS A 127 14.70 -23.53 9.22
C LYS A 127 15.39 -22.96 10.46
N GLY A 128 14.75 -23.00 11.63
CA GLY A 128 15.30 -22.41 12.87
C GLY A 128 15.40 -20.88 12.86
N ILE A 129 14.66 -20.19 11.98
CA ILE A 129 14.64 -18.71 11.90
C ILE A 129 13.72 -18.10 12.96
N ILE A 130 12.65 -18.82 13.28
CA ILE A 130 11.77 -18.49 14.39
C ILE A 130 11.70 -19.69 15.32
N GLU A 131 11.34 -19.42 16.57
CA GLU A 131 11.04 -20.46 17.56
C GLU A 131 9.66 -20.24 18.16
N GLU A 132 9.10 -21.33 18.67
CA GLU A 132 7.81 -21.36 19.33
C GLU A 132 8.00 -21.67 20.81
N PHE A 133 7.34 -20.91 21.69
CA PHE A 133 7.41 -21.10 23.13
C PHE A 133 6.03 -20.94 23.81
N PRO A 134 5.81 -21.51 25.00
CA PRO A 134 4.55 -21.39 25.72
C PRO A 134 4.21 -19.92 26.03
N ASN A 135 2.95 -19.53 25.87
CA ASN A 135 2.50 -18.22 26.32
C ASN A 135 2.43 -18.22 27.87
N PRO A 136 3.14 -17.32 28.58
CA PRO A 136 3.07 -17.24 30.03
C PRO A 136 1.66 -16.90 30.55
N ASP A 137 0.88 -16.17 29.77
CA ASP A 137 -0.46 -15.68 30.15
C ASP A 137 -1.59 -16.65 29.75
N ASP A 138 -1.32 -17.57 28.83
CA ASP A 138 -2.26 -18.62 28.41
C ASP A 138 -1.51 -19.94 28.17
N LYS A 139 -1.64 -20.88 29.10
CA LYS A 139 -0.98 -22.20 29.02
C LYS A 139 -1.38 -23.03 27.80
N ARG A 140 -2.48 -22.67 27.12
CA ARG A 140 -2.93 -23.31 25.88
C ARG A 140 -2.39 -22.61 24.63
N GLY A 141 -1.94 -21.36 24.78
CA GLY A 141 -1.38 -20.54 23.73
C GLY A 141 0.13 -20.75 23.55
N LYS A 142 0.59 -20.53 22.33
CA LYS A 142 2.02 -20.49 22.00
C LYS A 142 2.35 -19.20 21.28
N LEU A 143 3.51 -18.64 21.60
CA LEU A 143 4.03 -17.44 20.99
C LEU A 143 5.19 -17.79 20.06
N LEU A 144 5.38 -16.96 19.04
CA LEU A 144 6.52 -17.00 18.14
C LEU A 144 7.47 -15.86 18.50
N ARG A 145 8.77 -16.07 18.28
CA ARG A 145 9.79 -15.00 18.25
C ARG A 145 10.92 -15.38 17.29
N LEU A 146 11.75 -14.41 16.92
CA LEU A 146 12.98 -14.68 16.18
C LEU A 146 14.00 -15.39 17.07
N THR A 147 14.68 -16.39 16.49
CA THR A 147 15.93 -16.92 17.06
C THR A 147 17.07 -15.91 16.83
N ASP A 148 18.24 -16.15 17.42
CA ASP A 148 19.40 -15.29 17.15
C ASP A 148 19.87 -15.39 15.70
N ASP A 149 19.78 -16.58 15.08
CA ASP A 149 20.00 -16.75 13.64
C ASP A 149 18.96 -15.97 12.81
N GLY A 150 17.69 -15.98 13.24
CA GLY A 150 16.65 -15.18 12.60
C GLY A 150 16.91 -13.68 12.68
N LYS A 151 17.36 -13.18 13.84
CA LYS A 151 17.78 -11.77 14.03
C LYS A 151 18.96 -11.42 13.11
N ASN A 152 19.95 -12.30 12.99
CA ASN A 152 21.07 -12.06 12.07
C ASN A 152 20.61 -12.03 10.60
N ALA A 153 19.75 -12.98 10.21
CA ALA A 153 19.21 -13.06 8.86
C ALA A 153 18.39 -11.83 8.47
N ILE A 154 17.55 -11.32 9.37
CA ILE A 154 16.75 -10.12 9.09
C ILE A 154 17.62 -8.87 8.97
N GLN A 155 18.66 -8.72 9.81
CA GLN A 155 19.57 -7.58 9.71
C GLN A 155 20.28 -7.53 8.34
N LEU A 156 20.71 -8.68 7.83
CA LEU A 156 21.24 -8.79 6.46
C LEU A 156 20.16 -8.50 5.41
N GLY A 157 18.94 -8.96 5.64
CA GLY A 157 17.79 -8.69 4.79
C GLY A 157 17.49 -7.19 4.66
N TYR A 158 17.47 -6.43 5.76
CA TYR A 158 17.23 -4.99 5.73
C TYR A 158 18.24 -4.22 4.86
N GLN A 159 19.52 -4.60 4.92
CA GLN A 159 20.57 -3.99 4.09
C GLN A 159 20.34 -4.23 2.59
N LYS A 160 19.84 -5.40 2.21
CA LYS A 160 19.59 -5.78 0.81
C LYS A 160 18.25 -5.25 0.29
N VAL A 161 17.20 -5.35 1.09
CA VAL A 161 15.82 -5.05 0.68
C VAL A 161 15.56 -3.55 0.53
N GLY A 162 16.29 -2.69 1.23
CA GLY A 162 16.13 -1.23 1.12
C GLY A 162 16.21 -0.71 -0.32
N ARG A 163 17.05 -1.33 -1.17
CA ARG A 163 17.15 -1.00 -2.60
C ARG A 163 15.93 -1.46 -3.40
N ALA A 164 15.42 -2.66 -3.15
CA ALA A 164 14.20 -3.16 -3.80
C ALA A 164 12.97 -2.32 -3.41
N ALA A 165 12.84 -1.96 -2.14
CA ALA A 165 11.76 -1.09 -1.66
C ALA A 165 11.79 0.29 -2.34
N ASN A 166 12.99 0.85 -2.55
CA ASN A 166 13.14 2.09 -3.31
C ASN A 166 12.74 1.94 -4.78
N LEU A 167 13.07 0.81 -5.42
CA LEU A 167 12.81 0.56 -6.85
C LEU A 167 11.32 0.63 -7.20
N VAL A 168 10.44 0.14 -6.33
CA VAL A 168 8.98 0.13 -6.54
C VAL A 168 8.42 1.55 -6.74
N ALA A 169 8.98 2.55 -6.07
CA ALA A 169 8.50 3.94 -6.10
C ALA A 169 9.60 4.94 -6.51
N ARG A 170 10.64 4.48 -7.23
CA ARG A 170 11.84 5.29 -7.52
C ARG A 170 11.56 6.51 -8.39
N ASN A 171 10.56 6.41 -9.25
CA ASN A 171 10.15 7.47 -10.18
C ASN A 171 9.29 8.54 -9.51
N LEU A 172 8.88 8.33 -8.26
CA LEU A 172 8.11 9.30 -7.49
C LEU A 172 9.03 10.20 -6.68
N ASN A 173 8.73 11.50 -6.68
CA ASN A 173 9.33 12.45 -5.75
C ASN A 173 8.78 12.26 -4.32
N GLN A 174 9.35 12.97 -3.34
CA GLN A 174 8.99 12.78 -1.94
C GLN A 174 7.52 13.13 -1.62
N LYS A 175 6.96 14.17 -2.25
CA LYS A 175 5.55 14.55 -2.04
C LYS A 175 4.61 13.50 -2.63
N GLU A 176 4.93 12.99 -3.81
CA GLU A 176 4.17 11.91 -4.45
C GLU A 176 4.19 10.62 -3.62
N LYS A 177 5.34 10.24 -3.07
CA LYS A 177 5.46 9.09 -2.16
C LYS A 177 4.58 9.25 -0.93
N GLN A 178 4.59 10.44 -0.30
CA GLN A 178 3.75 10.73 0.85
C GLN A 178 2.25 10.66 0.49
N LYS A 179 1.85 11.22 -0.64
CA LYS A 179 0.47 11.16 -1.13
C LYS A 179 0.03 9.72 -1.41
N LEU A 180 0.88 8.93 -2.09
CA LEU A 180 0.58 7.52 -2.36
C LEU A 180 0.46 6.71 -1.07
N LEU A 181 1.39 6.90 -0.12
CA LEU A 181 1.34 6.21 1.18
C LEU A 181 0.06 6.57 1.95
N TYR A 182 -0.36 7.84 1.93
CA TYR A 182 -1.62 8.26 2.53
C TYR A 182 -2.83 7.54 1.90
N LEU A 183 -2.89 7.46 0.57
CA LEU A 183 -3.98 6.78 -0.12
C LEU A 183 -4.00 5.27 0.15
N LEU A 184 -2.83 4.61 0.17
CA LEU A 184 -2.71 3.19 0.50
C LEU A 184 -3.17 2.91 1.93
N LYS A 185 -2.76 3.73 2.90
CA LYS A 185 -3.22 3.62 4.29
C LYS A 185 -4.74 3.81 4.40
N LYS A 186 -5.29 4.80 3.71
CA LYS A 186 -6.74 5.03 3.68
C LYS A 186 -7.51 3.80 3.15
N LEU A 187 -6.96 3.12 2.14
CA LEU A 187 -7.53 1.86 1.65
C LEU A 187 -7.38 0.74 2.69
N ASP A 188 -6.21 0.57 3.28
CA ASP A 188 -5.94 -0.45 4.29
C ASP A 188 -6.84 -0.30 5.52
N ASP A 189 -6.99 0.93 6.05
CA ASP A 189 -7.84 1.25 7.20
C ASP A 189 -9.32 0.88 6.96
N PHE A 190 -9.78 0.90 5.71
CA PHE A 190 -11.13 0.45 5.33
C PHE A 190 -11.22 -1.09 5.29
N HIS A 191 -10.26 -1.77 4.66
CA HIS A 191 -10.33 -3.21 4.41
C HIS A 191 -9.90 -4.06 5.61
N TYR A 192 -8.96 -3.60 6.42
CA TYR A 192 -8.37 -4.37 7.50
C TYR A 192 -9.40 -4.79 8.57
N PRO A 193 -10.31 -3.92 9.04
CA PRO A 193 -11.38 -4.33 9.94
C PRO A 193 -12.36 -5.34 9.31
N ILE A 194 -12.65 -5.20 8.00
CA ILE A 194 -13.53 -6.13 7.27
C ILE A 194 -12.88 -7.52 7.22
N TYR A 195 -11.58 -7.58 6.91
CA TYR A 195 -10.80 -8.81 6.94
C TYR A 195 -10.81 -9.47 8.34
N LEU A 196 -10.62 -8.70 9.41
CA LEU A 196 -10.60 -9.23 10.77
C LEU A 196 -11.96 -9.79 11.23
N ASN A 197 -13.05 -9.24 10.71
CA ASN A 197 -14.42 -9.64 11.07
C ASN A 197 -14.99 -10.79 10.22
N GLU A 198 -14.22 -11.31 9.25
CA GLU A 198 -14.60 -12.43 8.35
C GLU A 198 -15.91 -12.21 7.54
N THR A 199 -16.48 -11.00 7.53
CA THR A 199 -17.68 -10.63 6.76
C THR A 199 -17.30 -10.08 5.39
N GLN A 200 -16.77 -10.92 4.50
CA GLN A 200 -16.44 -10.51 3.13
C GLN A 200 -17.70 -10.40 2.25
N ASP A 201 -18.75 -11.19 2.52
CA ASP A 201 -19.96 -11.27 1.69
C ASP A 201 -20.92 -10.07 1.83
N GLN A 202 -20.71 -9.18 2.81
CA GLN A 202 -21.58 -8.00 3.00
C GLN A 202 -21.20 -6.79 2.14
N TYR A 203 -20.08 -6.87 1.42
CA TYR A 203 -19.49 -5.75 0.67
C TYR A 203 -19.31 -6.04 -0.84
N LEU A 204 -19.84 -7.17 -1.32
CA LEU A 204 -19.89 -7.60 -2.72
C LEU A 204 -21.36 -7.75 -3.15
#